data_AF-A0A6P1CXA9-F1
#
_entry.id   AF-A0A6P1CXA9-F1
#
_cell.length_a   1.000
_cell.length_b   1.000
_cell.length_c   1.000
_cell.angle_alpha   90.00
_cell.angle_beta   90.00
_cell.angle_gamma   90.00
#
_symmetry.space_group_name_H-M   'P 1'
#
loop_
_entity.id
_entity.type
_entity.pdbx_description
1 polymer ?
#
loop_
_entity_poly.entity_id
_entity_poly.type
_entity_poly.pdbx_seq_one_letter_code
_entity_poly.pdbx_strand_id
1 'polypeptide(L)'
;PFDTPTVAGLAALIESTPVTIGPNGLPPLTKHQRPERIPLSQAQRAEWVMGATGVVEAAVRLTGPVDEAVLTAALGDVIGRHAALRTVFPSNDSTRAPSSSKNSR
;
A
#
# COMPACT_ATOMS: atom_id res chain seq x y z
N PRO A 1 -5.53 -23.42 6.15
CA PRO A 1 -5.87 -24.41 5.11
C PRO A 1 -7.11 -23.89 4.36
N PHE A 2 -7.30 -24.23 3.09
CA PHE A 2 -8.51 -23.87 2.37
C PHE A 2 -9.65 -24.85 2.67
N ASP A 3 -10.87 -24.34 2.76
CA ASP A 3 -12.06 -25.14 3.08
C ASP A 3 -12.43 -26.12 1.95
N THR A 4 -12.20 -25.75 0.68
CA THR A 4 -12.39 -26.61 -0.50
C THR A 4 -11.14 -26.61 -1.40
N PRO A 5 -10.12 -27.45 -1.13
CA PRO A 5 -8.86 -27.44 -1.87
C PRO A 5 -8.93 -28.22 -3.20
N THR A 6 -10.11 -28.36 -3.80
CA THR A 6 -10.33 -29.03 -5.09
C THR A 6 -11.19 -28.17 -6.01
N VAL A 7 -10.98 -28.30 -7.32
CA VAL A 7 -11.77 -27.59 -8.33
C VAL A 7 -13.26 -27.93 -8.22
N ALA A 8 -13.58 -29.22 -7.97
CA ALA A 8 -14.95 -29.68 -7.80
C ALA A 8 -15.62 -29.06 -6.55
N GLY A 9 -14.90 -28.97 -5.43
CA GLY A 9 -15.42 -28.34 -4.22
C GLY A 9 -15.64 -26.83 -4.39
N LEU A 10 -14.73 -26.15 -5.09
CA LEU A 10 -14.88 -24.73 -5.42
C LEU A 10 -16.07 -24.48 -6.38
N ALA A 11 -16.25 -25.34 -7.39
CA ALA A 11 -17.36 -25.22 -8.35
C ALA A 11 -18.72 -25.31 -7.65
N ALA A 12 -18.90 -26.29 -6.77
CA ALA A 12 -20.13 -26.45 -5.99
C ALA A 12 -20.42 -25.23 -5.08
N LEU A 13 -19.37 -24.61 -4.53
CA LEU A 13 -19.51 -23.39 -3.72
C LEU A 13 -19.96 -22.19 -4.57
N ILE A 14 -19.40 -22.04 -5.78
CA ILE A 14 -19.79 -20.97 -6.71
C ILE A 14 -21.24 -21.13 -7.14
N GLU A 15 -21.66 -22.34 -7.49
CA GLU A 15 -23.03 -22.65 -7.94
C GLU A 15 -24.08 -22.42 -6.84
N SER A 16 -23.72 -22.61 -5.57
CA SER A 16 -24.61 -22.44 -4.42
C SER A 16 -24.68 -20.99 -3.91
N THR A 17 -23.84 -20.08 -4.41
CA THR A 17 -23.78 -18.69 -3.92
C THR A 17 -24.53 -17.74 -4.87
N PRO A 18 -25.66 -17.13 -4.47
CA PRO A 18 -26.37 -16.17 -5.30
C PRO A 18 -25.55 -14.88 -5.49
N VAL A 19 -25.17 -14.59 -6.75
CA VAL A 19 -24.40 -13.41 -7.14
C VAL A 19 -25.25 -12.15 -6.98
N THR A 20 -25.12 -11.48 -5.83
CA THR A 20 -25.89 -10.25 -5.51
C THR A 20 -25.04 -8.97 -5.64
N ILE A 21 -23.71 -9.12 -5.73
CA ILE A 21 -22.71 -8.06 -5.92
C ILE A 21 -21.71 -8.61 -6.97
N GLY A 22 -20.81 -7.80 -7.56
CA GLY A 22 -19.92 -8.17 -8.68
C GLY A 22 -19.15 -9.51 -8.55
N PRO A 23 -18.30 -9.90 -9.53
CA PRO A 23 -17.71 -11.26 -9.61
C PRO A 23 -16.98 -11.79 -8.37
N ASN A 24 -16.64 -10.92 -7.42
CA ASN A 24 -16.00 -11.22 -6.14
C ASN A 24 -16.84 -10.81 -4.91
N GLY A 25 -18.14 -10.54 -5.07
CA GLY A 25 -19.01 -10.04 -4.00
C GLY A 25 -18.73 -8.61 -3.56
N LEU A 26 -17.85 -7.87 -4.25
CA LEU A 26 -17.49 -6.49 -3.92
C LEU A 26 -17.99 -5.52 -5.00
N PRO A 27 -18.35 -4.27 -4.63
CA PRO A 27 -18.60 -3.22 -5.61
C PRO A 27 -17.36 -3.01 -6.50
N PRO A 28 -17.55 -2.66 -7.78
CA PRO A 28 -16.42 -2.37 -8.67
C PRO A 28 -15.59 -1.22 -8.12
N LEU A 29 -14.26 -1.29 -8.30
CA LEU A 29 -13.37 -0.18 -8.02
C LEU A 29 -13.70 0.96 -8.98
N THR A 30 -14.26 2.03 -8.46
CA THR A 30 -14.57 3.23 -9.22
C THR A 30 -13.59 4.35 -8.86
N LYS A 31 -13.41 5.31 -9.77
CA LYS A 31 -12.67 6.53 -9.43
C LYS A 31 -13.49 7.30 -8.39
N HIS A 32 -12.96 7.41 -7.18
CA HIS A 32 -13.53 8.27 -6.16
C HIS A 32 -12.96 9.68 -6.27
N GLN A 33 -13.78 10.70 -5.96
CA GLN A 33 -13.28 12.05 -5.75
C GLN A 33 -12.30 12.02 -4.56
N ARG A 34 -11.06 12.44 -4.80
CA ARG A 34 -10.03 12.41 -3.77
C ARG A 34 -10.34 13.49 -2.72
N PRO A 35 -10.62 13.13 -1.45
CA PRO A 35 -10.83 14.11 -0.40
C PRO A 35 -9.54 14.87 -0.12
N GLU A 36 -9.65 16.05 0.47
CA GLU A 36 -8.48 16.87 0.88
C GLU A 36 -7.55 16.08 1.82
N ARG A 37 -8.13 15.28 2.73
CA ARG A 37 -7.41 14.34 3.60
C ARG A 37 -7.87 12.91 3.35
N ILE A 38 -6.93 12.05 2.97
CA ILE A 38 -7.19 10.61 2.81
C ILE A 38 -6.94 9.91 4.15
N PRO A 39 -7.91 9.16 4.69
CA PRO A 39 -7.67 8.36 5.89
C PRO A 39 -6.65 7.25 5.61
N LEU A 40 -5.76 7.01 6.57
CA LEU A 40 -4.77 5.94 6.47
C LEU A 40 -5.43 4.57 6.40
N SER A 41 -4.89 3.70 5.55
CA SER A 41 -5.24 2.28 5.58
C SER A 41 -4.90 1.67 6.94
N GLN A 42 -5.52 0.53 7.28
CA GLN A 42 -5.21 -0.16 8.53
C GLN A 42 -3.72 -0.54 8.63
N ALA A 43 -3.12 -0.99 7.52
CA ALA A 43 -1.69 -1.31 7.45
C ALA A 43 -0.82 -0.05 7.67
N GLN A 44 -1.15 1.07 7.02
CA GLN A 44 -0.42 2.33 7.19
C GLN A 44 -0.52 2.88 8.62
N ARG A 45 -1.68 2.73 9.28
CA ARG A 45 -1.84 3.08 10.70
C ARG A 45 -0.97 2.21 11.60
N ALA A 46 -0.94 0.90 11.35
CA ALA A 46 -0.13 -0.01 12.12
C ALA A 46 1.37 0.30 11.97
N GLU A 47 1.85 0.54 10.75
CA GLU A 47 3.23 0.94 10.48
C GLU A 47 3.59 2.28 11.16
N TRP A 48 2.71 3.28 11.04
CA TRP A 48 2.90 4.60 11.65
C TRP A 48 2.92 4.56 13.18
N VAL A 49 2.02 3.79 13.80
CA VAL A 49 1.91 3.69 15.27
C VAL A 49 3.02 2.82 15.85
N MET A 50 3.41 1.74 15.17
CA MET A 50 4.47 0.84 15.63
C MET A 50 5.87 1.39 15.35
N GLY A 51 6.00 2.52 14.63
CA GLY A 51 7.28 3.07 14.21
C GLY A 51 8.05 2.14 13.26
N ALA A 52 7.35 1.19 12.65
CA ALA A 52 7.92 0.25 11.69
C ALA A 52 8.00 0.93 10.32
N THR A 53 8.78 2.00 10.21
CA THR A 53 9.20 2.50 8.91
C THR A 53 10.22 1.52 8.34
N GLY A 54 9.74 0.45 7.72
CA GLY A 54 10.60 -0.49 7.03
C GLY A 54 11.30 0.23 5.87
N VAL A 55 12.60 0.49 6.02
CA VAL A 55 13.41 0.94 4.89
C VAL A 55 13.51 -0.24 3.94
N VAL A 56 12.99 -0.06 2.72
CA VAL A 56 13.20 -1.03 1.64
C VAL A 56 14.50 -0.63 0.95
N GLU A 57 15.56 -1.39 1.20
CA GLU A 57 16.85 -1.21 0.54
C GLU A 57 16.91 -2.06 -0.72
N ALA A 58 17.30 -1.44 -1.85
CA ALA A 58 17.49 -2.13 -3.11
C ALA A 58 18.73 -1.58 -3.83
N ALA A 59 19.52 -2.47 -4.41
CA ALA A 59 20.68 -2.12 -5.23
C ALA A 59 20.56 -2.81 -6.60
N VAL A 60 20.90 -2.07 -7.66
CA VAL A 60 20.85 -2.57 -9.05
C VAL A 60 22.20 -2.31 -9.71
N ARG A 61 22.71 -3.30 -10.44
CA ARG A 61 23.89 -3.15 -11.30
C ARG A 61 23.44 -2.82 -12.72
N LEU A 62 23.87 -1.67 -13.23
CA LEU A 62 23.68 -1.28 -14.63
C LEU A 62 24.92 -1.66 -15.45
N THR A 63 24.72 -2.12 -16.67
CA THR A 63 25.78 -2.47 -17.61
C THR A 63 25.67 -1.61 -18.86
N GLY A 64 26.81 -1.11 -19.35
CA GLY A 64 26.88 -0.16 -20.46
C GLY A 64 26.95 1.30 -20.00
N PRO A 65 26.92 2.26 -20.95
CA PRO A 65 26.98 3.68 -20.64
C PRO A 65 25.72 4.11 -19.88
N VAL A 66 25.92 4.83 -18.77
CA VAL A 66 24.84 5.43 -17.97
C VAL A 66 24.95 6.94 -18.12
N ASP A 67 23.88 7.57 -18.60
CA ASP A 67 23.71 9.02 -18.58
C ASP A 67 22.97 9.41 -17.29
N GLU A 68 23.67 10.11 -16.40
CA GLU A 68 23.15 10.53 -15.10
C GLU A 68 21.96 11.49 -15.22
N ALA A 69 21.97 12.38 -16.22
CA ALA A 69 20.88 13.33 -16.42
C ALA A 69 19.61 12.60 -16.86
N VAL A 70 19.74 11.63 -17.75
CA VAL A 70 18.62 10.78 -18.19
C VAL A 70 18.09 9.92 -17.04
N LEU A 71 18.97 9.31 -16.25
CA LEU A 71 18.55 8.51 -15.09
C LEU A 71 17.82 9.37 -14.05
N THR A 72 18.32 10.57 -13.77
CA THR A 72 17.69 11.51 -12.84
C THR A 72 16.31 11.92 -13.33
N ALA A 73 16.17 12.23 -14.62
CA ALA A 73 14.88 12.57 -15.22
C ALA A 73 13.89 11.39 -15.12
N ALA A 74 14.33 10.16 -15.43
CA ALA A 74 13.50 8.97 -15.35
C ALA A 74 13.02 8.68 -13.91
N LEU A 75 13.89 8.85 -12.90
CA LEU A 75 13.49 8.75 -11.49
C LEU A 75 12.47 9.84 -11.11
N GLY A 76 12.67 11.06 -11.61
CA GLY A 76 11.70 12.15 -11.48
C GLY A 76 10.33 11.79 -12.05
N ASP A 77 10.28 11.16 -13.22
CA ASP A 77 9.03 10.70 -13.84
C ASP A 77 8.32 9.61 -13.03
N VAL A 78 9.08 8.69 -12.41
CA VAL A 78 8.52 7.65 -11.53
C VAL A 78 7.89 8.31 -10.31
N ILE A 79 8.62 9.21 -9.63
CA ILE A 79 8.12 9.97 -8.47
C ILE A 79 6.87 10.78 -8.86
N GLY A 80 6.90 11.48 -10.00
CA GLY A 80 5.78 12.27 -10.50
C GLY A 80 4.53 11.42 -10.78
N ARG A 81 4.71 10.25 -11.38
CA ARG A 81 3.60 9.32 -11.70
C ARG A 81 3.00 8.64 -10.47
N HIS A 82 3.80 8.37 -9.44
CA HIS A 82 3.38 7.55 -8.30
C HIS A 82 2.99 8.42 -7.11
N ALA A 83 1.69 8.45 -6.77
CA ALA A 83 1.19 9.22 -5.64
C ALA A 83 1.79 8.76 -4.29
N ALA A 84 2.10 7.46 -4.14
CA ALA A 84 2.69 6.91 -2.92
C ALA A 84 4.05 7.56 -2.58
N LEU A 85 4.89 7.81 -3.59
CA LEU A 85 6.22 8.42 -3.43
C LEU A 85 6.17 9.93 -3.10
N ARG A 86 4.99 10.54 -3.16
CA ARG A 86 4.75 11.97 -2.88
C ARG A 86 3.83 12.19 -1.68
N THR A 87 3.50 11.12 -0.95
CA THR A 87 2.61 11.18 0.21
C THR A 87 3.44 11.44 1.47
N VAL A 88 3.04 12.43 2.26
CA VAL A 88 3.63 12.74 3.56
C VAL A 88 2.62 12.40 4.65
N PHE A 89 3.09 11.86 5.77
CA PHE A 89 2.28 11.55 6.95
C PHE A 89 2.59 12.55 8.07
N PRO A 90 1.87 13.68 8.15
CA PRO A 90 2.10 14.67 9.20
C PRO A 90 1.58 14.17 10.56
N SER A 91 2.36 14.39 11.61
CA SER A 91 1.94 14.19 13.00
C SER A 91 0.95 15.29 13.41
N ASN A 92 -0.35 15.06 13.23
CA ASN A 92 -1.38 15.93 13.78
C ASN A 92 -1.76 15.44 15.18
N ASP A 93 -2.12 16.34 16.11
CA ASP A 93 -2.44 16.06 17.52
C ASP A 93 -3.49 14.96 17.76
N SER A 94 -4.31 14.63 16.75
CA SER A 94 -5.34 13.58 16.82
C SER A 94 -4.81 12.15 16.62
N THR A 95 -3.55 11.98 16.22
CA THR A 95 -2.84 10.68 16.15
C THR A 95 -1.44 10.84 16.72
N ARG A 96 -1.37 11.08 18.04
CA ARG A 96 -0.12 11.06 18.80
C ARG A 96 0.50 9.66 18.70
N ALA A 97 1.66 9.55 18.03
CA ALA A 97 2.52 8.38 18.18
C ALA A 97 2.86 8.19 19.68
N PRO A 98 2.91 6.96 20.22
CA PRO A 98 3.27 6.75 21.62
C PRO A 98 4.61 7.43 21.87
N SER A 99 4.65 8.38 22.82
CA SER A 99 5.86 9.11 23.13
C SER A 99 6.93 8.11 23.56
N SER A 100 8.05 8.08 22.85
CA SER A 100 9.27 7.44 23.31
C SER A 100 9.76 8.19 24.55
N SER A 101 9.22 7.81 25.72
CA SER A 101 9.78 8.19 27.00
C SER A 101 11.18 7.61 27.05
N LYS A 102 12.18 8.45 26.81
CA LYS A 102 13.57 8.18 27.18
C LYS A 102 13.59 7.94 28.69
N ASN A 103 13.55 6.68 29.10
CA ASN A 103 13.91 6.31 30.47
C ASN A 103 15.43 6.45 30.61
N SER A 104 15.84 7.60 31.13
CA SER A 104 17.15 7.76 31.77
C SER A 104 17.21 6.84 33.00
N ARG A 105 18.13 5.89 32.97
CA ARG A 105 18.83 5.37 34.14
C ARG A 105 20.29 5.20 33.78
#